data_AF-A0A926YYQ7-F1
#
_entry.id   AF-A0A926YYQ7-F1
#
_cell.length_a   1.000
_cell.length_b   1.000
_cell.length_c   1.000
_cell.angle_alpha   90.00
_cell.angle_beta   90.00
_cell.angle_gamma   90.00
#
_symmetry.space_group_name_H-M   'P 1'
#
loop_
_entity.id
_entity.type
_entity.pdbx_description
1 polymer ?
#
loop_
_entity_poly.entity_id
_entity_poly.type
_entity_poly.pdbx_seq_one_letter_code
_entity_poly.pdbx_strand_id
1 'polypeptide(L)'
;MLNGLRQKVVIQPGGVIEIRSLELPAGATAEVIVLLDSPTSAPQTETPEDRGWPPGFFERTAGAWQGEPLTRGEQGEFEQRDELV
;
A
#
# COMPACT_ATOMS: atom_id res chain seq x y z
N MET A 1 -30.13 10.12 -26.29
CA MET A 1 -29.66 8.89 -25.62
C MET A 1 -28.16 9.02 -25.47
N LEU A 2 -27.59 8.86 -24.28
CA LEU A 2 -26.13 8.81 -24.09
C LEU A 2 -25.69 7.34 -24.07
N ASN A 3 -24.73 6.98 -24.92
CA ASN A 3 -24.06 5.69 -24.88
C ASN A 3 -22.72 5.87 -24.13
N GLY A 4 -22.41 4.98 -23.19
CA GLY A 4 -21.23 5.08 -22.35
C GLY A 4 -20.10 4.16 -22.82
N LEU A 5 -18.87 4.68 -22.91
CA LEU A 5 -17.65 3.93 -23.16
C LEU A 5 -16.81 3.89 -21.86
N ARG A 6 -16.50 2.70 -21.34
CA ARG A 6 -15.66 2.52 -20.14
C ARG A 6 -14.34 1.85 -20.52
N GLN A 7 -13.23 2.58 -20.37
CA GLN A 7 -11.89 2.07 -20.64
C GLN A 7 -10.91 2.54 -19.55
N LYS A 8 -10.01 1.66 -19.10
CA LYS A 8 -8.90 2.05 -18.21
C LYS A 8 -7.72 2.49 -19.07
N VAL A 9 -7.16 3.66 -18.76
CA VAL A 9 -6.06 4.28 -19.51
C VAL A 9 -5.05 4.88 -18.53
N VAL A 10 -3.79 4.98 -18.97
CA VAL A 10 -2.73 5.66 -18.21
C VAL A 10 -2.70 7.12 -18.64
N ILE A 11 -2.66 8.03 -17.66
CA ILE A 11 -2.54 9.46 -17.90
C ILE A 11 -1.10 9.76 -18.32
N GLN A 12 -0.94 10.37 -19.50
CA GLN A 12 0.36 10.73 -20.06
C GLN A 12 0.92 12.01 -19.40
N PRO A 13 2.23 12.32 -19.57
CA PRO A 13 2.79 13.59 -19.11
C PRO A 13 1.98 14.79 -19.58
N GLY A 14 1.78 15.76 -18.68
CA GLY A 14 0.94 16.92 -18.95
C GLY A 14 -0.57 16.66 -18.78
N GLY A 15 -0.97 15.49 -18.26
CA GLY A 15 -2.37 15.18 -17.96
C GLY A 15 -3.19 14.75 -19.19
N VAL A 16 -2.52 14.36 -20.27
CA VAL A 16 -3.19 13.97 -21.52
C VAL A 16 -3.78 12.56 -21.39
N ILE A 17 -5.04 12.42 -21.83
CA ILE A 17 -5.74 11.14 -21.91
C ILE A 17 -6.08 10.88 -23.38
N GLU A 18 -5.69 9.71 -23.88
CA GLU A 18 -5.98 9.28 -25.26
C GLU A 18 -6.98 8.11 -25.25
N ILE A 19 -8.12 8.29 -25.91
CA ILE A 19 -9.18 7.28 -26.05
C ILE A 19 -9.27 6.89 -27.51
N ARG A 20 -9.07 5.60 -27.82
CA ARG A 20 -9.21 5.05 -29.17
C ARG A 20 -10.25 3.93 -29.15
N SER A 21 -11.42 4.17 -29.76
CA SER A 21 -12.47 3.16 -29.94
C SER A 21 -13.11 3.30 -31.31
N LEU A 22 -13.45 2.17 -31.93
CA LEU A 22 -14.20 2.11 -33.19
C LEU A 22 -15.67 2.52 -33.01
N GLU A 23 -16.16 2.59 -31.78
CA GLU A 23 -17.52 3.00 -31.43
C GLU A 23 -17.70 4.53 -31.43
N LEU A 24 -16.61 5.29 -31.55
CA LEU A 24 -16.64 6.75 -31.59
C LEU A 24 -16.68 7.25 -33.05
N PRO A 25 -17.82 7.79 -33.52
CA PRO A 25 -17.94 8.30 -34.88
C PRO A 25 -17.18 9.61 -35.06
N ALA A 26 -16.55 9.78 -36.22
CA ALA A 26 -15.84 11.01 -36.56
C ALA A 26 -16.79 12.22 -36.60
N GLY A 27 -16.36 13.35 -36.02
CA GLY A 27 -17.11 14.60 -36.00
C GLY A 27 -18.17 14.71 -34.89
N ALA A 28 -18.35 13.67 -34.07
CA ALA A 28 -19.22 13.76 -32.90
C ALA A 28 -18.56 14.51 -31.72
N THR A 29 -19.37 15.21 -30.95
CA THR A 29 -18.97 15.79 -29.65
C THR A 29 -19.19 14.77 -28.53
N ALA A 30 -18.25 14.67 -27.60
CA ALA A 30 -18.33 13.77 -26.45
C ALA A 30 -18.14 14.52 -25.13
N GLU A 31 -18.88 14.10 -24.10
CA GLU A 31 -18.66 14.48 -22.71
C GLU A 31 -17.82 13.40 -22.01
N VAL A 32 -16.82 13.81 -21.23
CA VAL A 32 -15.85 12.90 -20.61
C VAL A 32 -15.96 12.96 -19.08
N ILE A 33 -16.09 11.79 -18.45
CA ILE A 33 -16.01 11.62 -16.99
C ILE A 33 -14.72 10.87 -16.67
N VAL A 34 -13.84 11.48 -15.88
CA VAL A 34 -12.56 10.87 -15.47
C VAL A 34 -12.67 10.36 -14.03
N LEU A 35 -12.43 9.06 -13.84
CA LEU A 35 -12.32 8.44 -12.52
C LEU A 35 -10.85 8.07 -12.29
N LEU A 36 -10.24 8.71 -11.30
CA LEU A 36 -8.86 8.42 -10.91
C LEU A 36 -8.85 7.22 -9.97
N ASP A 37 -8.10 6.20 -10.35
CA ASP A 37 -7.68 5.14 -9.45
C ASP A 37 -6.49 5.70 -8.66
N SER A 38 -6.78 6.53 -7.66
CA SER A 38 -5.75 6.99 -6.74
C SER A 38 -5.26 5.76 -5.98
N PRO A 39 -3.98 5.34 -6.11
CA PRO A 39 -3.44 4.50 -5.06
C PRO A 39 -3.66 5.29 -3.78
N THR A 40 -4.30 4.66 -2.79
CA THR A 40 -4.36 5.18 -1.43
C THR A 40 -3.06 5.91 -1.14
N SER A 41 -3.18 7.17 -0.72
CA SER A 41 -2.09 8.10 -0.41
C SER A 41 -0.78 7.36 -0.15
N ALA A 42 0.30 7.73 -0.88
CA ALA A 42 1.65 7.19 -0.69
C ALA A 42 1.85 6.81 0.78
N PRO A 43 2.32 5.57 1.09
CA PRO A 43 2.25 5.00 2.42
C PRO A 43 2.69 6.07 3.40
N GLN A 44 1.73 6.62 4.15
CA GLN A 44 2.03 7.58 5.18
C GLN A 44 2.89 6.77 6.13
N THR A 45 4.19 7.04 6.14
CA THR A 45 5.10 6.42 7.10
C THR A 45 4.65 6.93 8.45
N GLU A 46 3.73 6.20 9.08
CA GLU A 46 3.25 6.48 10.41
C GLU A 46 4.46 6.54 11.33
N THR A 47 4.56 7.64 12.05
CA THR A 47 5.56 7.80 13.08
C THR A 47 5.21 6.90 14.27
N PRO A 48 6.18 6.53 15.12
CA PRO A 48 5.90 5.92 16.41
C PRO A 48 4.83 6.66 17.23
N GLU A 49 4.83 7.99 17.17
CA GLU A 49 3.89 8.86 17.87
C GLU A 49 2.46 8.71 17.32
N ASP A 50 2.31 8.54 16.00
CA ASP A 50 1.01 8.23 15.38
C ASP A 50 0.43 6.90 15.87
N ARG A 51 1.30 6.00 16.35
CA ARG A 51 0.96 4.70 16.94
C ARG A 51 0.81 4.74 18.46
N GLY A 52 0.81 5.93 19.06
CA GLY A 52 0.61 6.13 20.50
C GLY A 52 1.85 5.94 21.36
N TRP A 53 3.05 5.82 20.78
CA TRP A 53 4.28 5.77 21.55
C TRP A 53 4.67 7.17 22.05
N PRO A 54 5.25 7.28 23.26
CA PRO A 54 5.83 8.54 23.71
C PRO A 54 6.95 9.01 22.76
N PRO A 55 7.12 10.33 22.57
CA PRO A 55 8.19 10.86 21.74
C PRO A 55 9.56 10.30 22.12
N GLY A 56 10.31 9.81 21.14
CA GLY A 56 11.67 9.30 21.33
C GLY A 56 11.78 8.02 22.17
N PHE A 57 10.68 7.25 22.30
CA PHE A 57 10.65 6.03 23.12
C PHE A 57 11.71 5.03 22.67
N PHE A 58 11.78 4.72 21.38
CA PHE A 58 12.68 3.71 20.84
C PHE A 58 14.16 4.09 21.00
N GLU A 59 14.51 5.36 20.80
CA GLU A 59 15.86 5.89 20.97
C GLU A 59 16.33 5.77 22.43
N ARG A 60 15.40 5.88 23.38
CA ARG A 60 15.70 5.75 24.82
C ARG A 60 15.73 4.30 25.31
N THR A 61 15.01 3.38 24.67
CA THR A 61 14.86 2.00 25.17
C THR A 61 15.69 0.98 24.41
N ALA A 62 15.94 1.17 23.11
CA ALA A 62 16.72 0.24 22.32
C ALA A 62 18.17 0.17 22.85
N GLY A 63 18.60 -1.00 23.29
CA GLY A 63 19.93 -1.22 23.86
C GLY A 63 20.12 -0.67 25.28
N ALA A 64 19.09 -0.15 25.94
CA ALA A 64 19.17 0.41 27.29
C ALA A 64 19.08 -0.65 28.42
N TRP A 65 19.35 -1.92 28.12
CA TRP A 65 19.32 -2.99 29.12
C TRP A 65 20.46 -2.82 30.14
N GLN A 66 20.11 -2.78 31.43
CA GLN A 66 21.05 -2.57 32.55
C GLN A 66 21.22 -3.81 33.44
N GLY A 67 20.58 -4.93 33.08
CA GLY A 67 20.69 -6.19 33.82
C GLY A 67 21.89 -7.03 33.37
N GLU A 68 21.89 -8.29 33.79
CA GLU A 68 22.88 -9.28 33.35
C GLU A 68 22.87 -9.46 31.81
N PRO A 69 24.00 -9.79 31.19
CA PRO A 69 24.06 -10.04 29.75
C PRO A 69 22.98 -11.03 29.30
N LEU A 70 22.22 -10.62 28.27
CA LEU A 70 21.22 -11.50 27.66
C LEU A 70 21.94 -12.70 27.05
N THR A 71 21.74 -13.87 27.65
CA THR A 71 22.26 -15.14 27.14
C THR A 71 21.10 -15.97 26.60
N ARG A 72 21.32 -16.62 25.46
CA ARG A 72 20.37 -17.62 24.95
C ARG A 72 20.60 -18.90 25.74
N GLY A 73 19.59 -19.38 26.46
CA GLY A 73 19.62 -20.68 27.11
C GLY A 73 19.68 -21.83 26.11
N GLU A 74 19.86 -23.06 26.61
CA GLU A 74 19.81 -24.26 25.76
C GLU A 74 18.46 -24.32 25.03
N GLN A 75 18.51 -24.45 23.72
CA GLN A 75 17.33 -24.70 22.91
C GLN A 75 16.96 -26.16 23.13
N GLY A 76 15.85 -26.40 23.84
CA GLY A 76 15.35 -27.75 24.11
C GLY A 76 14.96 -28.52 22.86
N GLU A 77 14.44 -29.73 23.07
CA GLU A 77 14.00 -30.61 21.99
C GLU A 77 12.85 -30.01 21.17
N PHE A 78 12.79 -30.37 19.89
CA PHE A 78 11.69 -29.98 19.02
C PHE A 78 10.36 -30.61 19.49
N GLU A 79 9.27 -29.88 19.31
CA GLU A 79 7.93 -30.42 19.46
C GLU A 79 7.70 -31.52 18.41
N GLN A 80 7.33 -32.72 18.86
CA GLN A 80 6.94 -33.80 17.97
C GLN A 80 5.49 -33.58 17.54
N ARG A 81 5.25 -33.45 16.23
CA ARG A 81 3.90 -33.38 15.66
C ARG A 81 3.39 -34.79 15.38
N ASP A 82 2.11 -35.02 15.61
CA ASP A 82 1.44 -36.26 15.20
C ASP A 82 1.52 -36.47 13.69
N GLU A 83 1.58 -37.74 13.27
CA GLU A 83 1.46 -38.11 11.87
C GLU A 83 0.07 -37.75 11.35
N LEU A 84 0.02 -37.25 10.11
CA LEU A 84 -1.25 -37.00 9.44
C LEU A 84 -1.90 -38.35 9.10
N VAL A 85 -2.99 -38.67 9.78
CA VAL A 85 -3.92 -39.77 9.43
C VAL A 85 -4.82 -39.40 8.27
#